data_AF-A0A1J3HCI5-F1
#
_entry.id   AF-A0A1J3HCI5-F1
#
_cell.length_a   1.000
_cell.length_b   1.000
_cell.length_c   1.000
_cell.angle_alpha   90.00
_cell.angle_beta   90.00
_cell.angle_gamma   90.00
#
_symmetry.space_group_name_H-M   'P 1'
#
loop_
_entity.id
_entity.type
_entity.pdbx_description
1 polymer ?
#
loop_
_entity_poly.entity_id
_entity_poly.type
_entity_poly.pdbx_seq_one_letter_code
_entity_poly.pdbx_strand_id
1 'polypeptide(L)'
;QGLFEEAMEVIKSMPFEPDKTVWGALLDACRIYNNVRLAHVAAEAMSRLEPESSTPYVLLYNMYADMGLWDEASKVRMTMESKRIKKETGSSWVDSST
;
A
#
# COMPACT_ATOMS: atom_id res chain seq x y z
N GLN A 1 6.98 11.65 -17.07
CA GLN A 1 7.47 10.35 -16.58
C GLN A 1 7.86 10.52 -15.12
N GLY A 2 7.69 9.50 -14.28
CA GLY A 2 8.21 9.54 -12.91
C GLY A 2 9.71 9.24 -12.87
N LEU A 3 10.45 9.88 -11.95
CA LEU A 3 11.87 9.63 -11.67
C LEU A 3 12.04 8.40 -10.78
N PHE A 4 11.61 7.27 -11.32
CA PHE A 4 11.39 6.05 -10.56
C PHE A 4 12.66 5.29 -10.24
N GLU A 5 13.59 5.24 -11.19
CA GLU A 5 14.93 4.72 -10.99
C GLU A 5 15.66 5.51 -9.89
N GLU A 6 15.65 6.84 -9.95
CA GLU A 6 16.29 7.71 -8.97
C GLU A 6 15.62 7.59 -7.59
N ALA A 7 14.29 7.57 -7.54
CA ALA A 7 13.56 7.35 -6.28
C ALA A 7 13.96 6.03 -5.64
N MET A 8 14.14 4.96 -6.43
CA MET A 8 14.55 3.66 -5.94
C MET A 8 16.03 3.64 -5.52
N GLU A 9 16.91 4.38 -6.20
CA GLU A 9 18.30 4.57 -5.76
C GLU A 9 18.36 5.29 -4.42
N VAL A 10 17.58 6.36 -4.23
CA VAL A 10 17.48 7.07 -2.96
C VAL A 10 17.04 6.11 -1.84
N ILE A 11 15.97 5.34 -2.07
CA ILE A 11 15.47 4.34 -1.11
C ILE A 11 16.55 3.30 -0.77
N LYS A 12 17.25 2.76 -1.76
CA LYS A 12 18.33 1.78 -1.56
C LYS A 12 19.56 2.36 -0.85
N SER A 13 19.80 3.66 -0.99
CA SER A 13 20.92 4.35 -0.38
C SER A 13 20.68 4.73 1.09
N MET A 14 19.45 4.59 1.59
CA MET A 14 19.14 4.92 2.98
C MET A 14 19.94 4.03 3.94
N PRO A 15 20.57 4.61 4.98
CA PRO A 15 21.35 3.83 5.95
C PRO A 15 20.47 3.03 6.93
N PHE A 16 19.15 3.16 6.82
CA PHE A 16 18.13 2.47 7.62
C PHE A 16 17.01 1.98 6.71
N GLU A 17 16.21 1.05 7.23
CA GLU A 17 15.08 0.50 6.48
C GLU A 17 14.03 1.59 6.23
N PRO A 18 13.58 1.80 4.98
CA PRO A 18 12.62 2.85 4.67
C PRO A 18 11.27 2.57 5.34
N ASP A 19 10.66 3.61 5.89
CA ASP A 19 9.40 3.50 6.61
C ASP A 19 8.17 3.57 5.69
N LYS A 20 6.99 3.46 6.29
CA LYS A 20 5.71 3.52 5.56
C LYS A 20 5.50 4.83 4.80
N THR A 21 6.09 5.93 5.27
CA THR A 21 5.96 7.24 4.63
C THR A 21 6.70 7.24 3.30
N VAL A 22 7.92 6.69 3.29
CA VAL A 22 8.73 6.56 2.08
C VAL A 22 8.05 5.66 1.05
N TRP A 23 7.60 4.47 1.48
CA TRP A 23 6.91 3.55 0.58
C TRP A 23 5.55 4.07 0.11
N GLY A 24 4.80 4.75 0.99
CA GLY A 24 3.54 5.40 0.64
C GLY A 24 3.70 6.48 -0.42
N ALA A 25 4.72 7.33 -0.28
CA ALA A 25 5.04 8.35 -1.29
C ALA A 25 5.42 7.73 -2.65
N LEU A 26 6.21 6.65 -2.65
CA LEU A 26 6.52 5.91 -3.87
C LEU A 26 5.26 5.30 -4.50
N LEU A 27 4.37 4.72 -3.68
CA LEU A 27 3.12 4.11 -4.13
C LEU A 27 2.19 5.13 -4.80
N ASP A 28 2.01 6.31 -4.18
CA ASP A 28 1.20 7.38 -4.74
C ASP A 28 1.74 7.87 -6.10
N ALA A 29 3.07 8.00 -6.22
CA ALA A 29 3.69 8.33 -7.50
C ALA A 29 3.46 7.22 -8.55
N CYS A 30 3.57 5.95 -8.15
CA CYS A 30 3.29 4.82 -9.04
C CYS A 30 1.85 4.81 -9.54
N ARG A 31 0.87 5.18 -8.70
CA ARG A 31 -0.54 5.33 -9.11
C ARG A 31 -0.71 6.42 -10.18
N ILE A 32 -0.08 7.59 -9.99
CA ILE A 32 -0.19 8.73 -10.93
C ILE A 32 0.38 8.39 -12.30
N TYR A 33 1.52 7.70 -12.36
CA TYR A 33 2.20 7.35 -13.61
C TYR A 33 1.94 5.92 -14.09
N ASN A 34 0.97 5.23 -13.48
CA ASN A 34 0.58 3.85 -13.81
C ASN A 34 1.75 2.83 -13.80
N ASN A 35 2.71 3.00 -12.89
CA ASN A 35 3.86 2.11 -12.77
C ASN A 35 3.56 0.93 -11.84
N VAL A 36 2.81 -0.03 -12.38
CA VAL A 36 2.36 -1.26 -11.68
C VAL A 36 3.49 -1.95 -10.92
N ARG A 37 4.65 -2.09 -11.59
CA ARG A 37 5.77 -2.90 -11.08
C ARG A 37 6.33 -2.33 -9.78
N LEU A 38 6.56 -1.02 -9.73
CA LEU A 38 7.05 -0.37 -8.51
C LEU A 38 5.98 -0.21 -7.44
N ALA A 39 4.73 -0.09 -7.88
CA ALA A 39 3.60 -0.07 -6.97
C ALA A 39 3.52 -1.38 -6.16
N HIS A 40 3.73 -2.53 -6.83
CA HIS A 40 3.85 -3.84 -6.19
C HIS A 40 4.98 -3.89 -5.15
N VAL A 41 6.18 -3.43 -5.52
CA VAL A 41 7.34 -3.41 -4.62
C VAL A 41 7.09 -2.57 -3.38
N ALA A 42 6.56 -1.35 -3.56
CA ALA A 42 6.27 -0.44 -2.46
C ALA A 42 5.22 -1.01 -1.51
N ALA A 43 4.18 -1.64 -2.06
CA ALA A 43 3.11 -2.19 -1.27
C ALA A 43 3.52 -3.45 -0.49
N GLU A 44 4.30 -4.36 -1.10
CA GLU A 44 4.88 -5.49 -0.37
C GLU A 44 5.76 -5.04 0.79
N ALA A 45 6.54 -3.97 0.60
CA ALA A 45 7.36 -3.40 1.67
C ALA A 45 6.47 -2.87 2.81
N MET A 46 5.39 -2.14 2.52
CA MET A 46 4.45 -1.69 3.54
C MET A 46 3.76 -2.82 4.29
N SER A 47 3.35 -3.90 3.58
CA SER A 47 2.77 -5.08 4.22
C SER A 47 3.75 -5.83 5.12
N ARG A 48 5.07 -5.70 4.91
CA ARG A 48 6.10 -6.24 5.81
C ARG A 48 6.33 -5.36 7.04
N LEU A 49 6.21 -4.04 6.91
CA LEU A 49 6.38 -3.09 8.01
C LEU A 49 5.24 -3.13 9.02
N GLU A 50 3.99 -3.26 8.56
CA GLU A 50 2.82 -3.33 9.43
C GLU A 50 1.97 -4.56 9.08
N PRO A 51 2.45 -5.78 9.37
CA PRO A 51 1.80 -7.01 8.92
C PRO A 51 0.43 -7.24 9.58
N GLU A 52 0.16 -6.62 10.72
CA GLU A 52 -1.10 -6.72 11.48
C GLU A 52 -2.09 -5.58 11.17
N SER A 53 -1.62 -4.50 10.55
CA SER A 53 -2.44 -3.34 10.19
C SER A 53 -3.24 -3.63 8.94
N SER A 54 -4.53 -3.28 8.92
CA SER A 54 -5.36 -3.45 7.72
C SER A 54 -5.11 -2.39 6.64
N THR A 55 -4.62 -1.22 7.05
CA THR A 55 -4.39 -0.04 6.20
C THR A 55 -3.53 -0.31 4.95
N PRO A 56 -2.32 -0.88 5.07
CA PRO A 56 -1.47 -1.13 3.89
C PRO A 56 -2.12 -2.13 2.92
N TYR A 57 -2.83 -3.14 3.42
CA TYR A 57 -3.50 -4.12 2.56
C TYR A 57 -4.72 -3.53 1.84
N VAL A 58 -5.52 -2.69 2.52
CA VAL A 58 -6.66 -2.01 1.88
C VAL A 58 -6.20 -1.04 0.80
N LEU A 59 -5.16 -0.26 1.06
CA LEU A 59 -4.56 0.63 0.05
C LEU A 59 -4.06 -0.15 -1.16
N LEU A 60 -3.39 -1.28 -0.93
CA LEU A 60 -2.87 -2.14 -1.98
C LEU A 60 -3.99 -2.79 -2.81
N TYR A 61 -5.03 -3.31 -2.15
CA TYR A 61 -6.19 -3.87 -2.83
C TYR A 61 -6.84 -2.84 -3.76
N ASN A 62 -7.10 -1.63 -3.25
CA ASN A 62 -7.73 -0.56 -4.02
C ASN A 62 -6.87 -0.16 -5.22
N MET A 63 -5.56 -0.05 -5.02
CA MET A 63 -4.65 0.30 -6.10
C MET A 63 -4.67 -0.73 -7.24
N TYR A 64 -4.60 -2.03 -6.93
CA TYR A 64 -4.72 -3.06 -7.96
C TYR A 64 -6.07 -3.04 -8.65
N ALA A 65 -7.15 -2.80 -7.90
CA ALA A 65 -8.49 -2.67 -8.47
C ALA A 65 -8.59 -1.46 -9.44
N ASP A 66 -8.07 -0.30 -9.04
CA ASP A 66 -8.05 0.93 -9.85
C ASP A 66 -7.28 0.74 -11.18
N MET A 67 -6.26 -0.14 -11.16
CA MET A 67 -5.43 -0.46 -12.32
C MET A 67 -5.97 -1.65 -13.13
N GLY A 68 -7.12 -2.22 -12.74
CA GLY A 68 -7.76 -3.37 -13.41
C GLY A 68 -7.08 -4.73 -13.16
N LEU A 69 -6.16 -4.80 -12.19
CA LEU A 69 -5.36 -5.98 -11.86
C LEU A 69 -6.06 -6.84 -10.80
N TRP A 70 -7.22 -7.38 -11.17
CA TRP A 70 -8.09 -8.12 -10.24
C TRP A 70 -7.46 -9.35 -9.62
N ASP A 71 -6.55 -10.04 -10.35
CA ASP A 71 -5.83 -11.20 -9.81
C ASP A 71 -4.91 -10.81 -8.65
N GLU A 72 -4.20 -9.69 -8.77
CA GLU A 72 -3.33 -9.17 -7.71
C GLU A 72 -4.16 -8.63 -6.54
N ALA A 73 -5.25 -7.92 -6.81
CA ALA A 73 -6.20 -7.50 -5.78
C ALA A 73 -6.75 -8.71 -5.00
N SER A 74 -7.07 -9.81 -5.70
CA SER A 74 -7.53 -11.05 -5.08
C SER A 74 -6.49 -11.66 -4.14
N LYS A 75 -5.21 -11.72 -4.54
CA LYS A 75 -4.12 -12.22 -3.68
C LYS A 75 -3.97 -11.40 -2.39
N VAL A 76 -4.12 -10.08 -2.48
CA VAL A 76 -4.08 -9.19 -1.31
C VAL A 76 -5.22 -9.51 -0.36
N ARG A 77 -6.44 -9.67 -0.89
CA ARG A 77 -7.61 -10.08 -0.11
C ARG A 77 -7.40 -11.44 0.56
N MET A 78 -6.91 -12.43 -0.17
CA MET A 78 -6.60 -13.76 0.38
C MET A 78 -5.55 -13.69 1.49
N THR A 79 -4.57 -12.79 1.37
CA THR A 79 -3.55 -12.55 2.40
C THR A 79 -4.16 -11.93 3.66
N MET A 80 -5.10 -10.98 3.50
CA MET A 80 -5.84 -10.42 4.64
C MET A 80 -6.67 -11.49 5.35
N GLU A 81 -7.37 -12.34 4.59
CA GLU A 81 -8.20 -13.42 5.12
C GLU A 81 -7.35 -14.47 5.86
N SER A 82 -6.22 -14.90 5.29
CA SER A 82 -5.31 -15.88 5.92
C SER A 82 -4.68 -15.36 7.20
N LYS A 83 -4.36 -14.07 7.24
CA LYS A 83 -3.82 -13.39 8.43
C LYS A 83 -4.90 -12.91 9.41
N ARG A 84 -6.20 -13.17 9.13
CA ARG A 84 -7.35 -12.68 9.91
C ARG A 84 -7.36 -11.16 10.11
N ILE A 85 -6.77 -10.42 9.18
CA ILE A 85 -6.74 -8.96 9.18
C ILE A 85 -8.13 -8.49 8.80
N LYS A 86 -8.87 -8.01 9.80
CA LYS A 86 -10.14 -7.34 9.56
C LYS A 86 -9.87 -5.89 9.21
N LYS A 87 -10.61 -5.35 8.24
CA LYS A 87 -10.64 -3.90 8.01
C LYS A 87 -10.96 -3.25 9.35
N GLU A 88 -10.07 -2.40 9.85
CA GLU A 88 -10.44 -1.46 10.90
C GLU A 88 -11.50 -0.55 10.30
N THR A 89 -12.76 -0.85 10.58
CA THR A 89 -13.83 0.11 10.36
C THR A 89 -13.54 1.28 11.28
N GLY A 90 -12.92 2.33 10.74
CA GLY A 90 -12.82 3.61 11.44
C GLY A 90 -14.23 4.02 11.84
N SER A 91 -14.55 3.86 13.13
CA SER A 91 -15.82 4.26 13.68
C SER A 91 -15.75 5.76 13.93
N SER A 92 -15.99 6.56 12.89
CA SER A 92 -16.43 7.94 13.10
C SER A 92 -17.84 7.88 13.69
N TRP A 93 -17.93 7.69 15.00
CA TRP A 93 -19.14 7.99 15.75
C TRP A 93 -19.41 9.48 15.58
N VAL A 94 -20.29 9.84 14.66
CA VAL A 94 -20.96 11.14 14.71
C VAL A 94 -21.97 11.05 15.84
N ASP A 95 -21.55 11.43 17.04
CA ASP A 95 -22.47 11.74 18.12
C ASP A 95 -23.33 12.91 17.68
N SER A 96 -24.56 12.60 17.26
CA SER A 96 -25.60 13.59 16.99
C SER A 96 -26.48 13.64 18.23
N SER A 97 -25.95 14.25 19.29
CA SER A 97 -26.72 14.64 20.45
C SER A 97 -27.67 15.78 20.03
N THR A 98 -28.94 15.44 19.81
CA THR A 98 -30.08 16.39 19.73
C THR A 98 -30.91 16.22 20.99
#